data_AF-A0A9D8PZN2-F1
#
_entry.id   AF-A0A9D8PZN2-F1
#
_cell.length_a   1.000
_cell.length_b   1.000
_cell.length_c   1.000
_cell.angle_alpha   90.00
_cell.angle_beta   90.00
_cell.angle_gamma   90.00
#
_symmetry.space_group_name_H-M   'P 1'
#
loop_
_entity.id
_entity.type
_entity.pdbx_description
1 polymer ?
#
loop_
_entity_poly.entity_id
_entity_poly.type
_entity_poly.pdbx_seq_one_letter_code
_entity_poly.pdbx_strand_id
1 'polypeptide(L)'
;IGGMPPLESAGNVLRPETSVKLSLRLPPTANGRACGELLKEALLRDPPNGAHVTLDLEKASTGWNAPAMAPWLEQSIDDASQAFFGKPAMYMGEGGSIPFMGMLGEKFPGAQFMITGVLGPHSNAHGPNEFLHIPMGKRVTACVSKVLFDHHAASLRGETSGSTVHADSGTRHGGHGCC
;
A
#
# COMPACT_ATOMS: atom_id res chain seq x y z
N ILE A 1 -12.17 -0.35 25.20
CA ILE A 1 -11.83 0.00 26.60
C ILE A 1 -10.32 -0.13 26.71
N GLY A 2 -9.60 0.89 27.20
CA GLY A 2 -8.12 0.89 27.29
C GLY A 2 -7.44 2.22 26.97
N GLY A 3 -8.15 3.18 26.35
CA GLY A 3 -7.62 4.53 26.08
C GLY A 3 -7.70 5.47 27.28
N MET A 4 -7.10 6.66 27.16
CA MET A 4 -7.25 7.73 28.16
C MET A 4 -8.70 8.26 28.18
N PRO A 5 -9.28 8.54 29.37
CA PRO A 5 -10.62 9.10 29.45
C PRO A 5 -10.68 10.52 28.85
N PRO A 6 -11.82 10.93 28.25
CA PRO A 6 -12.07 12.34 27.92
C PRO A 6 -12.03 13.24 29.17
N LEU A 7 -11.64 14.51 29.01
CA LEU A 7 -11.46 15.45 30.14
C LEU A 7 -12.72 15.63 30.99
N GLU A 8 -13.89 15.67 30.36
CA GLU A 8 -15.20 15.77 31.03
C GLU A 8 -15.55 14.56 31.91
N SER A 9 -14.93 13.41 31.65
CA SER A 9 -15.13 12.17 32.40
C SER A 9 -13.93 11.82 33.28
N ALA A 10 -12.86 12.63 33.25
CA ALA A 10 -11.64 12.38 33.99
C ALA A 10 -11.80 12.77 35.48
N GLY A 11 -11.35 11.90 36.38
CA GLY A 11 -11.28 12.17 37.82
C GLY A 11 -9.84 12.18 38.33
N ASN A 12 -9.68 12.37 39.65
CA ASN A 12 -8.37 12.40 40.32
C ASN A 12 -7.85 10.99 40.69
N VAL A 13 -8.00 10.01 39.79
CA VAL A 13 -7.65 8.61 40.05
C VAL A 13 -6.35 8.21 39.34
N LEU A 14 -5.55 7.38 40.01
CA LEU A 14 -4.44 6.69 39.36
C LEU A 14 -5.01 5.55 38.51
N ARG A 15 -4.77 5.58 37.19
CA ARG A 15 -5.27 4.53 36.28
C ARG A 15 -4.43 3.27 36.43
N PRO A 16 -5.05 2.07 36.48
CA PRO A 16 -4.32 0.81 36.64
C PRO A 16 -3.55 0.40 35.37
N GLU A 17 -4.05 0.76 34.19
CA GLU A 17 -3.46 0.39 32.90
C GLU A 17 -3.68 1.47 31.83
N THR A 18 -2.91 1.40 30.75
CA THR A 18 -3.10 2.19 29.53
C THR A 18 -2.78 1.33 28.32
N SER A 19 -3.68 1.33 27.35
CA SER A 19 -3.49 0.64 26.07
C SER A 19 -3.50 1.67 24.94
N VAL A 20 -2.58 1.50 24.00
CA VAL A 20 -2.48 2.32 22.80
C VAL A 20 -2.41 1.42 21.58
N LYS A 21 -3.02 1.85 20.48
CA LYS A 21 -2.85 1.19 19.17
C LYS A 21 -1.82 1.97 18.37
N LEU A 22 -0.70 1.32 18.05
CA LEU A 22 0.36 1.90 17.25
C LEU A 22 0.25 1.41 15.81
N SER A 23 0.34 2.33 14.85
CA SER A 23 0.37 2.02 13.42
C SER A 23 1.62 2.65 12.82
N LEU A 24 2.57 1.82 12.40
CA LEU A 24 3.84 2.27 11.83
C LEU A 24 3.86 1.92 10.33
N ARG A 25 4.09 2.92 9.49
CA ARG A 25 4.38 2.69 8.07
C ARG A 25 5.83 2.27 7.90
N LEU A 26 6.05 1.28 7.04
CA LEU A 26 7.38 0.78 6.71
C LEU A 26 7.78 1.27 5.31
N PRO A 27 9.08 1.52 5.07
CA PRO A 27 9.60 1.69 3.72
C PRO A 27 9.26 0.48 2.82
N PRO A 28 9.13 0.68 1.50
CA PRO A 28 8.66 -0.36 0.59
C PRO A 28 9.53 -1.62 0.56
N THR A 29 10.81 -1.50 0.88
CA THR A 29 11.79 -2.61 0.87
C THR A 29 12.04 -3.25 2.23
N ALA A 30 11.43 -2.74 3.30
CA ALA A 30 11.63 -3.23 4.66
C ALA A 30 10.78 -4.50 4.92
N ASN A 31 11.40 -5.52 5.52
CA ASN A 31 10.71 -6.77 5.88
C ASN A 31 9.76 -6.55 7.06
N GLY A 32 8.45 -6.74 6.85
CA GLY A 32 7.43 -6.47 7.87
C GLY A 32 7.61 -7.25 9.16
N ARG A 33 7.97 -8.54 9.07
CA ARG A 33 8.19 -9.41 10.24
C ARG A 33 9.40 -8.94 11.05
N ALA A 34 10.54 -8.69 10.38
CA ALA A 34 11.75 -8.23 11.06
C ALA A 34 11.52 -6.88 11.76
N CYS A 35 10.81 -5.94 11.11
CA CYS A 35 10.44 -4.68 11.74
C CYS A 35 9.52 -4.85 12.95
N GLY A 36 8.57 -5.79 12.90
CA GLY A 36 7.70 -6.12 14.01
C GLY A 36 8.46 -6.67 15.22
N GLU A 37 9.41 -7.58 15.01
CA GLU A 37 10.26 -8.10 16.07
C GLU A 37 11.17 -7.01 16.67
N LEU A 38 11.74 -6.14 15.84
CA LEU A 38 12.54 -5.00 16.33
C LEU A 38 11.72 -4.04 17.19
N LEU A 39 10.47 -3.76 16.80
CA LEU A 39 9.56 -2.93 17.60
C LEU A 39 9.25 -3.58 18.95
N LYS A 40 8.96 -4.89 18.94
CA LYS A 40 8.69 -5.67 20.15
C LYS A 40 9.90 -5.65 21.09
N GLU A 41 11.09 -5.91 20.56
CA GLU A 41 12.33 -5.86 21.34
C GLU A 41 12.54 -4.47 21.94
N ALA A 42 12.43 -3.41 21.13
CA ALA A 42 12.65 -2.04 21.58
C ALA A 42 11.70 -1.61 22.70
N LEU A 43 10.42 -2.01 22.64
CA LEU A 43 9.42 -1.62 23.64
C LEU A 43 9.43 -2.48 24.90
N LEU A 44 9.92 -3.71 24.84
CA LEU A 44 9.89 -4.66 25.97
C LEU A 44 11.24 -4.82 26.69
N ARG A 45 12.35 -4.28 26.14
CA ARG A 45 13.71 -4.51 26.67
C ARG A 45 13.93 -3.94 28.07
N ASP A 46 13.46 -2.74 28.35
CA ASP A 46 13.72 -2.03 29.62
C ASP A 46 12.50 -1.18 30.04
N PRO A 47 11.43 -1.82 30.54
CA PRO A 47 10.24 -1.09 30.95
C PRO A 47 10.53 -0.25 32.21
N PRO A 48 10.27 1.07 32.17
CA PRO A 48 10.67 1.96 33.24
C PRO A 48 9.88 1.70 34.53
N ASN A 49 10.52 1.94 35.68
CA ASN A 49 9.88 1.99 37.00
C ASN A 49 9.11 0.71 37.40
N GLY A 50 9.51 -0.46 36.88
CA GLY A 50 8.85 -1.73 37.18
C GLY A 50 7.49 -1.93 36.51
N ALA A 51 7.18 -1.15 35.46
CA ALA A 51 5.95 -1.32 34.70
C ALA A 51 5.88 -2.71 34.03
N HIS A 52 4.68 -3.28 33.94
CA HIS A 52 4.42 -4.45 33.12
C HIS A 52 3.95 -3.99 31.73
N VAL A 53 4.74 -4.30 30.69
CA VAL A 53 4.44 -3.93 29.31
C VAL A 53 4.25 -5.19 28.49
N THR A 54 3.19 -5.24 27.71
CA THR A 54 2.92 -6.29 26.71
C THR A 54 2.69 -5.66 25.35
N LEU A 55 3.01 -6.40 24.29
CA LEU A 55 2.76 -5.99 22.91
C LEU A 55 2.20 -7.18 22.13
N ASP A 56 1.01 -6.98 21.56
CA ASP A 56 0.42 -7.88 20.58
C ASP A 56 0.64 -7.31 19.16
N LEU A 57 1.31 -8.08 18.31
CA LEU A 57 1.63 -7.66 16.95
C LEU A 57 0.52 -8.14 16.01
N GLU A 58 -0.50 -7.31 15.81
CA GLU A 58 -1.69 -7.67 15.01
C GLU A 58 -1.35 -7.97 13.53
N LYS A 59 -0.57 -7.09 12.88
CA LYS A 59 -0.25 -7.16 11.44
C LYS A 59 1.19 -6.72 11.18
N ALA A 60 1.90 -7.46 10.32
CA ALA A 60 3.28 -7.20 9.94
C ALA A 60 3.46 -7.37 8.42
N SER A 61 2.98 -6.38 7.65
CA SER A 61 3.02 -6.43 6.19
C SER A 61 4.30 -5.79 5.65
N THR A 62 4.98 -6.50 4.74
CA THR A 62 6.06 -5.94 3.92
C THR A 62 5.46 -4.98 2.89
N GLY A 63 6.17 -3.89 2.60
CA GLY A 63 5.79 -2.96 1.54
C GLY A 63 5.95 -3.56 0.14
N TRP A 64 5.72 -2.74 -0.89
CA TRP A 64 5.90 -3.14 -2.27
C TRP A 64 6.65 -2.05 -3.04
N ASN A 65 7.56 -2.47 -3.91
CA ASN A 65 8.27 -1.61 -4.84
C ASN A 65 8.02 -2.11 -6.26
N ALA A 66 7.73 -1.18 -7.18
CA ALA A 66 7.48 -1.53 -8.56
C ALA A 66 8.73 -2.16 -9.21
N PRO A 67 8.59 -3.17 -10.08
CA PRO A 67 9.70 -3.64 -10.90
C PRO A 67 10.09 -2.57 -11.92
N ALA A 68 11.23 -2.77 -12.61
CA ALA A 68 11.57 -1.94 -13.75
C ALA A 68 10.43 -1.97 -14.78
N MET A 69 10.04 -0.78 -15.22
CA MET A 69 8.94 -0.60 -16.16
C MET A 69 9.43 -0.85 -17.58
N ALA A 70 8.63 -1.58 -18.35
CA ALA A 70 8.89 -1.86 -19.75
C ALA A 70 8.71 -0.58 -20.60
N PRO A 71 9.57 -0.34 -21.61
CA PRO A 71 9.49 0.87 -22.42
C PRO A 71 8.12 1.12 -23.08
N TRP A 72 7.44 0.06 -23.53
CA TRP A 72 6.10 0.19 -24.14
C TRP A 72 5.07 0.73 -23.13
N LEU A 73 5.19 0.35 -21.86
CA LEU A 73 4.26 0.75 -20.81
C LEU A 73 4.52 2.20 -20.38
N GLU A 74 5.80 2.57 -20.22
CA GLU A 74 6.20 3.94 -19.92
C GLU A 74 5.69 4.91 -20.99
N GLN A 75 5.91 4.60 -22.26
CA GLN A 75 5.41 5.40 -23.38
C GLN A 75 3.89 5.48 -23.40
N SER A 76 3.20 4.34 -23.21
CA SER A 76 1.74 4.30 -23.22
C SER A 76 1.11 5.14 -22.10
N ILE A 77 1.69 5.09 -20.90
CA ILE A 77 1.25 5.90 -19.75
C ILE A 77 1.45 7.39 -20.03
N ASP A 78 2.61 7.79 -20.57
CA ASP A 78 2.89 9.19 -20.86
C ASP A 78 1.99 9.74 -21.98
N ASP A 79 1.83 8.98 -23.08
CA ASP A 79 0.92 9.32 -24.18
C ASP A 79 -0.53 9.45 -23.68
N ALA A 80 -0.97 8.55 -22.80
CA ALA A 80 -2.30 8.59 -22.21
C ALA A 80 -2.48 9.83 -21.34
N SER A 81 -1.49 10.15 -20.50
CA SER A 81 -1.52 11.36 -19.69
C SER A 81 -1.57 12.61 -20.58
N GLN A 82 -0.76 12.67 -21.64
CA GLN A 82 -0.77 13.79 -22.56
C GLN A 82 -2.10 13.93 -23.30
N ALA A 83 -2.71 12.82 -23.73
CA ALA A 83 -3.99 12.82 -24.45
C ALA A 83 -5.17 13.28 -23.58
N PHE A 84 -5.24 12.83 -22.32
CA PHE A 84 -6.43 13.03 -21.48
C PHE A 84 -6.27 14.12 -20.41
N PHE A 85 -5.02 14.46 -20.05
CA PHE A 85 -4.69 15.50 -19.08
C PHE A 85 -3.88 16.66 -19.67
N GLY A 86 -3.31 16.52 -20.88
CA GLY A 86 -2.47 17.56 -21.50
C GLY A 86 -1.14 17.78 -20.80
N LYS A 87 -0.69 16.81 -19.99
CA LYS A 87 0.52 16.88 -19.17
C LYS A 87 1.24 15.52 -19.17
N PRO A 88 2.56 15.49 -18.97
CA PRO A 88 3.29 14.24 -18.80
C PRO A 88 2.83 13.48 -17.56
N ALA A 89 3.04 12.17 -17.56
CA ALA A 89 2.75 11.33 -16.41
C ALA A 89 3.67 11.64 -15.22
N MET A 90 3.16 11.46 -14.01
CA MET A 90 3.94 11.58 -12.77
C MET A 90 4.07 10.21 -12.11
N TYR A 91 5.29 9.87 -11.69
CA TYR A 91 5.57 8.68 -10.91
C TYR A 91 5.88 9.07 -9.47
N MET A 92 5.05 8.60 -8.53
CA MET A 92 5.16 8.91 -7.11
C MET A 92 4.93 7.67 -6.26
N GLY A 93 5.57 7.63 -5.09
CA GLY A 93 5.25 6.64 -4.06
C GLY A 93 3.90 6.94 -3.39
N GLU A 94 3.28 5.91 -2.83
CA GLU A 94 2.02 6.00 -2.09
C GLU A 94 2.26 5.60 -0.62
N GLY A 95 1.74 6.39 0.32
CA GLY A 95 1.92 6.15 1.77
C GLY A 95 0.97 5.08 2.32
N GLY A 96 -0.02 4.68 1.54
CA GLY A 96 -0.95 3.58 1.85
C GLY A 96 -0.30 2.19 1.84
N SER A 97 -1.14 1.16 2.03
CA SER A 97 -0.72 -0.22 1.81
C SER A 97 -1.82 -0.98 1.10
N ILE A 98 -1.43 -1.70 0.04
CA ILE A 98 -2.30 -2.59 -0.74
C ILE A 98 -1.62 -3.96 -0.73
N PRO A 99 -1.88 -4.81 0.31
CA PRO A 99 -1.14 -6.07 0.51
C PRO A 99 -1.16 -7.00 -0.71
N PHE A 100 -2.22 -6.93 -1.51
CA PHE A 100 -2.36 -7.71 -2.74
C PHE A 100 -1.24 -7.45 -3.76
N MET A 101 -0.62 -6.26 -3.77
CA MET A 101 0.46 -5.95 -4.71
C MET A 101 1.74 -6.72 -4.40
N GLY A 102 2.06 -6.92 -3.11
CA GLY A 102 3.16 -7.79 -2.69
C GLY A 102 2.96 -9.21 -3.18
N MET A 103 1.75 -9.75 -2.96
CA MET A 103 1.39 -11.11 -3.40
C MET A 103 1.45 -11.27 -4.92
N LEU A 104 0.98 -10.28 -5.69
CA LEU A 104 1.07 -10.32 -7.15
C LEU A 104 2.52 -10.25 -7.65
N GLY A 105 3.35 -9.38 -7.07
CA GLY A 105 4.76 -9.26 -7.44
C GLY A 105 5.55 -10.55 -7.19
N GLU A 106 5.29 -11.22 -6.06
CA GLU A 106 5.90 -12.52 -5.76
C GLU A 106 5.39 -13.62 -6.69
N LYS A 107 4.08 -13.63 -6.99
CA LYS A 107 3.46 -14.65 -7.82
C LYS A 107 3.79 -14.52 -9.30
N PHE A 108 3.90 -13.30 -9.80
CA PHE A 108 4.11 -12.97 -11.21
C PHE A 108 5.28 -12.00 -11.36
N PRO A 109 6.53 -12.47 -11.19
CA PRO A 109 7.71 -11.60 -11.18
C PRO A 109 7.99 -10.90 -12.52
N GLY A 110 7.46 -11.42 -13.62
CA GLY A 110 7.56 -10.79 -14.94
C GLY A 110 6.41 -9.82 -15.25
N ALA A 111 5.43 -9.67 -14.34
CA ALA A 111 4.29 -8.80 -14.57
C ALA A 111 4.72 -7.33 -14.55
N GLN A 112 4.07 -6.55 -15.41
CA GLN A 112 4.17 -5.09 -15.43
C GLN A 112 2.94 -4.52 -14.70
N PHE A 113 3.11 -3.36 -14.06
CA PHE A 113 2.11 -2.80 -13.16
C PHE A 113 1.80 -1.35 -13.52
N MET A 114 0.50 -1.06 -13.68
CA MET A 114 -0.03 0.31 -13.69
C MET A 114 -0.94 0.44 -12.46
N ILE A 115 -0.36 0.85 -11.33
CA ILE A 115 -1.13 1.16 -10.12
C ILE A 115 -1.40 2.66 -10.14
N THR A 116 -2.68 3.03 -10.26
CA THR A 116 -3.12 4.42 -10.34
C THR A 116 -4.44 4.60 -9.61
N GLY A 117 -4.90 5.84 -9.45
CA GLY A 117 -6.12 6.10 -8.70
C GLY A 117 -6.62 7.53 -8.81
N VAL A 118 -7.60 7.82 -7.94
CA VAL A 118 -8.42 9.03 -7.96
C VAL A 118 -8.40 9.76 -6.61
N LEU A 119 -7.56 9.30 -5.67
CA LEU A 119 -7.46 9.82 -4.30
C LEU A 119 -6.60 11.10 -4.26
N GLY A 120 -7.06 12.12 -4.99
CA GLY A 120 -6.41 13.42 -5.02
C GLY A 120 -6.64 14.25 -3.75
N PRO A 121 -6.13 15.50 -3.70
CA PRO A 121 -6.34 16.39 -2.57
C PRO A 121 -7.82 16.49 -2.18
N HIS A 122 -8.09 16.37 -0.88
CA HIS A 122 -9.43 16.44 -0.27
C HIS A 122 -10.39 15.29 -0.59
N SER A 123 -10.00 14.28 -1.37
CA SER A 123 -10.90 13.13 -1.63
C SER A 123 -11.29 12.38 -0.36
N ASN A 124 -10.51 12.54 0.73
CA ASN A 124 -10.80 12.07 2.08
C ASN A 124 -11.09 10.57 2.18
N ALA A 125 -10.30 9.73 1.51
CA ALA A 125 -10.41 8.28 1.70
C ALA A 125 -10.33 7.92 3.20
N HIS A 126 -11.32 7.19 3.70
CA HIS A 126 -11.48 6.82 5.12
C HIS A 126 -11.75 7.99 6.07
N GLY A 127 -12.07 9.17 5.54
CA GLY A 127 -12.41 10.37 6.29
C GLY A 127 -13.87 10.79 6.09
N PRO A 128 -14.36 11.78 6.86
CA PRO A 128 -15.65 12.38 6.61
C PRO A 128 -15.66 13.10 5.26
N ASN A 129 -16.83 13.10 4.60
CA ASN A 129 -17.04 13.72 3.29
C ASN A 129 -16.13 13.16 2.19
N GLU A 130 -15.86 11.85 2.23
CA GLU A 130 -15.19 11.13 1.14
C GLU A 130 -15.92 11.34 -0.20
N PHE A 131 -15.19 11.65 -1.27
CA PHE A 131 -15.78 11.87 -2.59
C PHE A 131 -14.88 11.43 -3.73
N LEU A 132 -15.51 11.24 -4.90
CA LEU A 132 -14.85 10.97 -6.17
C LEU A 132 -14.91 12.20 -7.08
N HIS A 133 -13.74 12.73 -7.48
CA HIS A 133 -13.70 13.81 -8.47
C HIS A 133 -14.04 13.28 -9.86
N ILE A 134 -15.27 13.53 -10.34
CA ILE A 134 -15.81 12.92 -11.56
C ILE A 134 -14.95 13.18 -12.82
N PRO A 135 -14.45 14.41 -13.09
CA PRO A 135 -13.54 14.61 -14.22
C PRO A 135 -12.24 13.81 -14.11
N MET A 136 -11.71 13.59 -12.91
CA MET A 136 -10.51 12.78 -12.69
C MET A 136 -10.82 11.32 -12.98
N GLY A 137 -11.91 10.79 -12.44
CA GLY A 137 -12.36 9.42 -12.69
C GLY A 137 -12.53 9.13 -14.18
N LYS A 138 -13.20 10.01 -14.94
CA LYS A 138 -13.36 9.84 -16.40
C LYS A 138 -12.02 9.78 -17.14
N ARG A 139 -11.08 10.67 -16.80
CA ARG A 139 -9.77 10.74 -17.48
C ARG A 139 -8.88 9.56 -17.11
N VAL A 140 -8.84 9.15 -15.83
CA VAL A 140 -8.12 7.94 -15.40
C VAL A 140 -8.65 6.70 -16.12
N THR A 141 -9.98 6.54 -16.21
CA THR A 141 -10.59 5.44 -16.96
C THR A 141 -10.18 5.47 -18.45
N ALA A 142 -10.13 6.65 -19.07
CA ALA A 142 -9.67 6.80 -20.44
C ALA A 142 -8.18 6.41 -20.61
N CYS A 143 -7.32 6.81 -19.66
CA CYS A 143 -5.92 6.38 -19.65
C CYS A 143 -5.78 4.86 -19.55
N VAL A 144 -6.51 4.21 -18.65
CA VAL A 144 -6.50 2.75 -18.50
C VAL A 144 -6.95 2.07 -19.80
N SER A 145 -8.01 2.59 -20.44
CA SER A 145 -8.46 2.08 -21.74
C SER A 145 -7.38 2.16 -22.82
N LYS A 146 -6.68 3.30 -22.92
CA LYS A 146 -5.56 3.46 -23.86
C LYS A 146 -4.40 2.50 -23.55
N VAL A 147 -4.03 2.34 -22.28
CA VAL A 147 -2.95 1.40 -21.89
C VAL A 147 -3.31 -0.05 -22.24
N LEU A 148 -4.57 -0.44 -22.08
CA LEU A 148 -5.04 -1.77 -22.51
C LEU A 148 -4.97 -1.95 -24.03
N PHE A 149 -5.35 -0.93 -24.80
CA PHE A 149 -5.24 -0.93 -26.27
C PHE A 149 -3.77 -1.01 -26.71
N ASP A 150 -2.90 -0.19 -26.14
CA ASP A 150 -1.48 -0.16 -26.46
C ASP A 150 -0.77 -1.45 -26.05
N HIS A 151 -1.16 -2.06 -24.92
CA HIS A 151 -0.68 -3.38 -24.51
C HIS A 151 -0.99 -4.44 -25.58
N HIS A 152 -2.20 -4.44 -26.15
CA HIS A 152 -2.53 -5.35 -27.24
C HIS A 152 -1.64 -5.10 -28.47
N ALA A 153 -1.46 -3.83 -28.87
CA ALA A 153 -0.61 -3.48 -30.00
C ALA A 153 0.88 -3.84 -29.76
N ALA A 154 1.40 -3.59 -28.56
CA ALA A 154 2.75 -3.98 -28.13
C ALA A 154 2.93 -5.49 -28.13
N SER A 155 1.90 -6.25 -27.73
CA SER A 155 1.90 -7.71 -27.80
C SER A 155 2.01 -8.24 -29.22
N LEU A 156 1.30 -7.63 -30.19
CA LEU A 156 1.45 -7.97 -31.61
C LEU A 156 2.85 -7.65 -32.17
N ARG A 157 3.56 -6.69 -31.59
CA ARG A 157 4.96 -6.35 -31.93
C ARG A 157 6.00 -7.18 -31.19
N GLY A 158 5.60 -8.03 -30.25
CA GLY A 158 6.51 -8.82 -29.41
C GLY A 158 7.21 -8.02 -28.30
N GLU A 159 6.69 -6.85 -27.94
CA GLU A 159 7.26 -5.96 -26.91
C GLU A 159 6.77 -6.31 -25.50
N THR A 160 5.75 -7.16 -25.38
CA THR A 160 5.23 -7.66 -24.10
C THR A 160 5.66 -9.10 -23.89
N SER A 161 6.02 -9.45 -22.66
CA SER A 161 6.23 -10.83 -22.22
C SER A 161 5.13 -11.27 -21.24
N GLY A 162 4.65 -12.51 -21.35
CA GLY A 162 3.83 -13.10 -20.30
C GLY A 162 4.66 -13.32 -19.02
N SER A 163 4.02 -13.27 -17.85
CA SER A 163 4.65 -13.68 -16.60
C SER A 163 4.23 -15.10 -16.25
N THR A 164 5.21 -15.98 -16.08
CA THR A 164 4.97 -17.30 -15.48
C THR A 164 4.62 -17.15 -13.99
N VAL A 165 3.85 -18.09 -13.46
CA VAL A 165 3.63 -18.22 -12.02
C VAL A 165 4.92 -18.69 -11.37
N HIS A 166 5.38 -17.99 -10.32
CA HIS A 166 6.50 -18.46 -9.52
C HIS A 166 6.10 -19.71 -8.71
N ALA A 167 6.90 -20.78 -8.79
CA ALA A 167 6.56 -22.13 -8.30
C ALA A 167 6.10 -22.18 -6.82
N ASP A 168 6.70 -21.35 -5.97
CA ASP A 168 6.44 -21.35 -4.51
C ASP A 168 5.49 -20.24 -4.03
N SER A 169 4.76 -19.57 -4.93
CA SER A 169 3.96 -18.38 -4.59
C SER A 169 2.75 -18.66 -3.69
N GLY A 170 2.32 -19.92 -3.54
CA GLY A 170 1.14 -20.30 -2.74
C GLY A 170 1.41 -20.62 -1.27
N THR A 171 2.67 -20.75 -0.84
CA THR A 171 3.02 -21.24 0.51
C THR A 171 3.60 -20.18 1.44
N ARG A 172 3.89 -18.97 0.92
CA ARG A 172 4.60 -17.91 1.64
C ARG A 172 3.72 -17.00 2.49
N HIS A 173 2.43 -16.92 2.17
CA HIS A 173 1.46 -16.12 2.92
C HIS A 173 0.51 -17.07 3.67
N GLY A 174 0.51 -17.02 5.01
CA GLY A 174 -0.44 -17.76 5.85
C GLY A 174 -1.88 -17.24 5.69
N GLY A 175 -2.80 -17.66 6.56
CA GLY A 175 -4.24 -17.33 6.49
C GLY A 175 -4.62 -15.85 6.67
N HIS A 176 -3.67 -14.92 6.62
CA HIS A 176 -3.90 -13.49 6.68
C HIS A 176 -4.33 -12.99 5.29
N GLY A 177 -5.60 -13.24 4.99
CA GLY A 177 -6.28 -12.66 3.83
C GLY A 177 -6.20 -11.14 3.84
N CYS A 178 -6.18 -10.58 2.64
CA CYS A 178 -6.24 -9.15 2.36
C CYS A 178 -7.54 -8.58 2.97
N CYS A 179 -7.42 -7.89 4.11
CA CYS A 179 -8.27 -6.82 4.66
C CYS A 179 -7.83 -6.51 6.12
#